data_AF-A0A8S7RMT0-F1
#
_entry.id   AF-A0A8S7RMT0-F1
#
_cell.length_a   1.000
_cell.length_b   1.000
_cell.length_c   1.000
_cell.angle_alpha   90.00
_cell.angle_beta   90.00
_cell.angle_gamma   90.00
#
_symmetry.space_group_name_H-M   'P 1'
#
loop_
_entity.id
_entity.type
_entity.pdbx_description
1 polymer ?
#
loop_
_entity_poly.entity_id
_entity_poly.type
_entity_poly.pdbx_seq_one_letter_code
_entity_poly.pdbx_strand_id
1 'polypeptide(L)'
;MARVNLYISNEVHEKINMIVEKRRQEGARDKDISLSGTASMLLELGLRVYDAQMERKESAFNQTEFNKLLLECAVKTQSTVAKILGIESLSPHVSGNP
;
A
#
# COMPACT_ATOMS: atom_id res chain seq x y z
N MET A 1 -19.38 27.42 1.94
CA MET A 1 -18.02 26.85 1.81
C MET A 1 -17.06 27.96 1.40
N ALA A 2 -15.86 28.01 1.98
CA ALA A 2 -14.83 28.94 1.52
C ALA A 2 -14.40 28.57 0.09
N ARG A 3 -14.15 29.57 -0.76
CA ARG A 3 -13.68 29.35 -2.13
C ARG A 3 -12.16 29.29 -2.13
N VAL A 4 -11.61 28.21 -2.67
CA VAL A 4 -10.17 28.01 -2.83
C VAL A 4 -9.88 27.87 -4.32
N ASN A 5 -8.95 28.69 -4.84
CA ASN A 5 -8.45 28.55 -6.20
C ASN A 5 -7.11 27.82 -6.15
N LEU A 6 -6.99 26.71 -6.88
CA LEU A 6 -5.81 25.84 -6.88
C LEU A 6 -5.38 25.59 -8.32
N TYR A 7 -4.06 25.51 -8.53
CA TYR A 7 -3.48 25.01 -9.76
C TYR A 7 -3.03 23.56 -9.51
N ILE A 8 -3.54 22.64 -10.33
CA ILE A 8 -3.25 21.20 -10.24
C ILE A 8 -2.65 20.72 -11.56
N SER A 9 -1.93 19.61 -11.54
CA SER A 9 -1.41 19.01 -12.77
C SER A 9 -2.55 18.53 -13.67
N ASN A 10 -2.30 18.47 -14.98
CA ASN A 10 -3.25 17.96 -15.97
C ASN A 10 -3.70 16.53 -15.63
N GLU A 11 -2.79 15.69 -15.14
CA GLU A 11 -3.09 14.32 -14.72
C GLU A 11 -4.14 14.29 -13.59
N VAL A 12 -4.00 15.13 -12.57
CA VAL A 12 -4.96 15.18 -11.45
C VAL A 12 -6.30 15.71 -11.95
N HIS A 13 -6.29 16.73 -12.80
CA HIS A 13 -7.52 17.27 -13.40
C HIS A 13 -8.28 16.20 -14.21
N GLU A 14 -7.59 15.44 -15.05
CA GLU A 14 -8.17 14.33 -15.83
C GLU A 14 -8.75 13.24 -14.92
N LYS A 15 -8.03 12.84 -13.86
CA LYS A 15 -8.53 11.84 -12.90
C LYS A 15 -9.81 12.30 -12.20
N ILE A 16 -9.91 13.58 -11.83
CA ILE A 16 -11.13 14.12 -11.20
C ILE A 16 -12.28 14.09 -12.22
N ASN A 17 -12.04 14.47 -13.47
CA ASN A 17 -13.05 14.38 -14.53
C ASN A 17 -13.53 12.94 -14.75
N MET A 18 -12.63 11.96 -14.77
CA MET A 18 -13.00 10.56 -14.88
C MET A 18 -13.90 10.10 -13.72
N ILE A 19 -13.66 10.57 -12.50
CA ILE A 19 -14.51 10.24 -11.33
C ILE A 19 -15.90 10.86 -11.50
N VAL A 20 -15.98 12.10 -11.96
CA VAL A 20 -17.24 12.80 -12.24
C VAL A 20 -18.05 12.03 -13.30
N GLU A 21 -17.43 11.66 -14.41
CA GLU A 21 -18.10 10.92 -15.49
C GLU A 21 -18.51 9.52 -15.04
N LYS A 22 -17.69 8.82 -14.25
CA LYS A 22 -18.06 7.53 -13.67
C LYS A 22 -19.32 7.64 -12.80
N ARG A 23 -19.40 8.66 -11.94
CA ARG A 23 -20.59 8.86 -11.08
C ARG A 23 -21.83 9.24 -11.89
N ARG A 24 -21.67 9.97 -12.99
CA ARG A 24 -22.76 10.23 -13.94
C ARG A 24 -23.27 8.94 -14.57
N GLN A 25 -22.38 8.02 -14.96
CA GLN A 25 -22.74 6.69 -15.48
C GLN A 25 -23.46 5.83 -14.44
N GLU A 26 -23.14 6.00 -13.16
CA GLU A 26 -23.82 5.33 -12.03
C GLU A 26 -25.24 5.88 -11.76
N GLY A 27 -25.73 6.82 -12.56
CA GLY A 27 -27.11 7.32 -12.50
C GLY A 27 -27.31 8.47 -11.51
N ALA A 28 -26.24 9.05 -10.98
CA ALA A 28 -26.35 10.22 -10.12
C ALA A 28 -26.71 11.47 -10.96
N ARG A 29 -27.57 12.31 -10.38
CA ARG A 29 -28.16 13.45 -11.09
C ARG A 29 -27.08 14.51 -11.37
N ASP A 30 -27.13 15.11 -12.55
CA ASP A 30 -26.20 16.17 -12.97
C ASP A 30 -26.16 17.37 -12.01
N LYS A 31 -27.23 17.61 -11.25
CA LYS A 31 -27.29 18.68 -10.24
C LYS A 31 -26.44 18.38 -9.01
N ASP A 32 -26.19 17.11 -8.73
CA ASP A 32 -25.52 16.65 -7.51
C ASP A 32 -24.02 16.38 -7.75
N ILE A 33 -23.58 16.36 -9.01
CA ILE A 33 -22.19 16.07 -9.39
C ILE A 33 -21.59 17.28 -10.10
N SER A 34 -20.60 17.88 -9.45
CA SER A 34 -19.74 18.90 -10.05
C SER A 34 -18.27 18.54 -9.86
N LEU A 35 -17.43 19.11 -10.73
CA LEU A 35 -15.98 19.03 -10.58
C LEU A 35 -15.53 19.58 -9.23
N SER A 36 -16.05 20.75 -8.85
CA SER A 36 -15.77 21.40 -7.57
C SER A 36 -16.22 20.55 -6.38
N GLY A 37 -17.41 19.92 -6.45
CA GLY A 37 -17.89 19.05 -5.37
C GLY A 37 -17.01 17.81 -5.20
N THR A 38 -16.61 17.20 -6.31
CA THR A 38 -15.70 16.04 -6.29
C THR A 38 -14.30 16.44 -5.79
N ALA A 39 -13.77 17.57 -6.22
CA ALA A 39 -12.47 18.07 -5.77
C ALA A 39 -12.47 18.42 -4.27
N SER A 40 -13.53 19.08 -3.76
CA SER A 40 -13.67 19.38 -2.33
C SER A 40 -13.72 18.12 -1.47
N MET A 41 -14.48 17.11 -1.89
CA MET A 41 -14.56 15.82 -1.20
C MET A 41 -13.20 15.10 -1.18
N LEU A 42 -12.45 15.12 -2.29
CA LEU A 42 -11.11 14.54 -2.36
C LEU A 42 -10.12 15.29 -1.45
N LEU A 43 -10.25 16.62 -1.34
CA LEU A 43 -9.43 17.42 -0.43
C LEU A 43 -9.71 17.06 1.04
N GLU A 44 -10.97 16.94 1.43
CA GLU A 44 -11.37 16.52 2.78
C GLU A 44 -10.94 15.08 3.11
N LEU A 45 -11.03 14.17 2.14
CA LEU A 45 -10.53 12.81 2.28
C LEU A 45 -9.00 12.80 2.44
N GLY A 46 -8.29 13.60 1.63
CA GLY A 46 -6.84 13.75 1.72
C GLY A 46 -6.39 14.27 3.08
N LEU A 47 -7.12 15.24 3.65
CA LEU A 47 -6.82 15.77 4.98
C LEU A 47 -7.01 14.71 6.08
N ARG A 48 -8.12 13.95 6.04
CA ARG A 48 -8.34 12.83 6.98
C ARG A 48 -7.24 11.78 6.93
N VAL A 49 -6.77 11.45 5.72
CA VAL A 49 -5.67 10.49 5.55
C VAL A 49 -4.34 11.07 6.04
N TYR A 50 -4.09 12.36 5.79
CA TYR A 50 -2.91 13.04 6.28
C TYR A 50 -2.86 13.02 7.81
N ASP A 51 -3.95 13.40 8.49
CA ASP A 51 -4.03 13.39 9.95
C ASP A 51 -3.80 11.98 10.52
N ALA A 52 -4.45 10.96 9.93
CA ALA A 52 -4.26 9.56 10.33
C ALA A 52 -2.82 9.05 10.12
N GLN A 53 -2.09 9.56 9.12
CA GLN A 53 -0.66 9.26 8.94
C GLN A 53 0.22 10.03 9.93
N MET A 54 -0.15 11.26 10.28
CA MET A 54 0.60 12.07 11.26
C MET A 54 0.48 11.52 12.69
N GLU A 55 -0.66 10.92 13.06
CA GLU A 55 -0.82 10.20 14.33
C GLU A 55 0.08 8.96 14.42
N ARG A 56 0.44 8.36 13.28
CA ARG A 56 1.34 7.19 13.17
C ARG A 56 2.82 7.56 13.09
N LYS A 57 3.21 8.77 13.50
CA LYS A 57 4.57 9.33 13.39
C LYS A 57 5.69 8.62 14.18
N GLU A 58 5.46 7.44 14.75
CA GLU A 58 6.57 6.53 15.05
C GLU A 58 7.12 5.97 13.73
N SER A 59 8.03 6.74 13.12
CA SER A 59 8.94 6.38 12.03
C SER A 59 8.51 5.17 11.19
N ALA A 60 7.68 5.44 10.18
CA ALA A 60 7.27 4.46 9.18
C ALA A 60 8.50 3.91 8.43
N PHE A 61 8.93 2.71 8.83
CA PHE A 61 9.95 1.88 8.18
C PHE A 61 11.41 2.34 8.32
N ASN A 62 12.17 1.60 9.14
CA ASN A 62 13.62 1.70 9.23
C ASN A 62 14.30 0.67 8.30
N GLN A 63 14.87 1.15 7.19
CA GLN A 63 15.50 0.29 6.18
C GLN A 63 16.62 -0.58 6.77
N THR A 64 17.43 -0.04 7.68
CA THR A 64 18.56 -0.77 8.26
C THR A 64 18.08 -1.88 9.19
N GLU A 65 17.07 -1.60 9.99
CA GLU A 65 16.46 -2.59 10.89
C GLU A 65 15.71 -3.68 10.13
N PHE A 66 14.98 -3.30 9.08
CA PHE A 66 14.36 -4.25 8.16
C PHE A 66 15.41 -5.16 7.49
N ASN A 67 16.48 -4.60 6.95
CA ASN A 67 17.55 -5.37 6.31
C ASN A 67 18.22 -6.33 7.31
N LYS A 68 18.46 -5.88 8.54
CA LYS A 68 19.01 -6.72 9.61
C LYS A 68 18.08 -7.89 9.93
N LEU A 69 16.79 -7.61 10.15
CA LEU A 69 15.80 -8.64 10.47
C LEU A 69 15.65 -9.65 9.33
N LEU A 70 15.62 -9.17 8.09
CA LEU A 70 15.52 -10.01 6.90
C LEU A 70 16.73 -10.95 6.78
N LEU A 71 17.95 -10.42 6.96
CA LEU A 71 19.17 -11.22 6.92
C LEU A 71 19.20 -12.25 8.04
N GLU A 72 18.81 -11.85 9.25
CA GLU A 72 18.74 -12.74 10.41
C GLU A 72 17.77 -13.90 10.17
N CYS A 73 16.57 -13.61 9.67
CA CYS A 73 15.58 -14.64 9.31
C CYS A 73 16.11 -15.57 8.21
N ALA A 74 16.73 -15.03 7.16
CA ALA A 74 17.28 -15.83 6.06
C ALA A 74 18.38 -16.78 6.54
N VAL A 75 19.33 -16.30 7.35
CA VAL A 75 20.43 -17.12 7.87
C VAL A 75 19.92 -18.18 8.85
N LYS A 76 18.97 -17.84 9.74
CA LYS A 76 18.35 -18.81 10.65
C LYS A 76 17.62 -19.92 9.89
N THR A 77 16.84 -19.56 8.88
CA THR A 77 16.15 -20.54 8.03
C THR A 77 17.14 -21.41 7.27
N GLN A 78 18.17 -20.83 6.64
CA GLN A 78 19.20 -21.58 5.93
C GLN A 78 19.90 -22.59 6.85
N SER A 79 20.33 -22.15 8.05
CA SER A 79 20.98 -23.04 9.02
C SER A 79 20.05 -24.16 9.48
N THR A 80 18.76 -23.86 9.68
CA THR A 80 17.76 -24.85 10.10
C THR A 80 17.51 -25.87 9.00
N VAL A 81 17.32 -25.43 7.75
CA VAL A 81 17.12 -26.31 6.60
C VAL A 81 18.35 -27.18 6.34
N ALA A 82 19.56 -26.63 6.47
CA ALA A 82 20.79 -27.42 6.33
C ALA A 82 20.86 -28.57 7.37
N LYS A 83 20.43 -28.31 8.62
CA LYS A 83 20.35 -29.36 9.65
C LYS A 83 19.28 -30.39 9.35
N ILE A 84 18.11 -29.97 8.86
CA ILE A 84 17.03 -30.88 8.46
C ILE A 84 17.52 -31.80 7.34
N LEU A 85 18.12 -31.25 6.28
CA LEU A 85 18.68 -32.04 5.18
C LEU A 85 19.76 -33.02 5.66
N GLY A 86 20.60 -32.61 6.61
CA GLY A 86 21.59 -33.48 7.23
C GLY A 86 20.99 -34.63 8.06
N ILE A 87 19.81 -34.44 8.65
CA ILE A 87 19.08 -35.52 9.35
C ILE A 87 18.37 -36.42 8.34
N GLU A 88 17.76 -35.85 7.30
CA GLU A 88 17.08 -36.60 6.23
C GLU A 88 18.04 -37.51 5.45
N SER A 89 19.29 -37.09 5.24
CA SER A 89 20.29 -37.93 4.55
C SER A 89 20.63 -39.21 5.32
N LEU A 90 20.43 -39.23 6.64
CA LEU A 90 20.60 -40.39 7.51
C LEU A 90 19.30 -41.17 7.72
N SER A 91 18.18 -40.70 7.15
CA SER A 91 16.89 -41.35 7.31
C SER A 91 16.88 -42.71 6.60
N PRO A 92 16.37 -43.78 7.24
CA PRO A 92 16.30 -45.11 6.63
C PRO A 92 15.37 -45.17 5.41
N HIS A 93 14.52 -44.16 5.19
CA HIS A 93 13.69 -44.02 3.99
C HIS A 93 14.43 -43.46 2.76
N VAL A 94 15.62 -42.87 2.98
CA VAL A 94 16.49 -42.28 1.94
C VAL A 94 17.79 -43.08 1.80
N SER A 95 18.30 -43.65 2.91
CA SER A 95 19.43 -44.58 2.94
C SER A 95 19.12 -45.86 2.14
N GLY A 96 19.55 -45.90 0.88
CA GLY A 96 19.45 -47.07 0.01
C GLY A 96 18.59 -46.88 -1.24
N ASN A 97 17.94 -45.72 -1.41
CA ASN A 97 17.37 -45.30 -2.69
C ASN A 97 17.99 -43.94 -3.07
N PRO A 98 18.90 -43.89 -4.06
CA PRO A 98 19.50 -42.65 -4.53
C PRO A 98 18.50 -41.68 -5.14
#